data_AF-A0A7C5VXW2-F1
#
_entry.id   AF-A0A7C5VXW2-F1
#
_cell.length_a   1.000
_cell.length_b   1.000
_cell.length_c   1.000
_cell.angle_alpha   90.00
_cell.angle_beta   90.00
_cell.angle_gamma   90.00
#
_symmetry.space_group_name_H-M   'P 1'
#
loop_
_entity.id
_entity.type
_entity.pdbx_description
1 polymer ?
#
loop_
_entity_poly.entity_id
_entity_poly.type
_entity_poly.pdbx_seq_one_letter_code
_entity_poly.pdbx_strand_id
1 'polypeptide(L)'
;MLECVWELGVERWSLFFFVPVGRGRLLSPLTPDEAEAVLTWLAEVTEQVPFAIKTTEAPFYRRVVAQRRARLGVSSSPISVRRGYGVRDGNGILFISHTGEVYPAGFLPLPVGNVRTNDVVHLYRSHPLFIALRDPDQFSGKCGRCAFRFVCGGSRARAWAATGDPFESDPLCPYQPGARTREATVFVD
;
A
#
# COMPACT_ATOMS: atom_id res chain seq x y z
N MET A 1 -4.35 11.26 -21.74
CA MET A 1 -4.13 11.66 -20.31
C MET A 1 -2.67 11.93 -20.03
N LEU A 2 -1.73 11.02 -20.34
CA LEU A 2 -0.27 11.27 -20.16
C LEU A 2 0.23 12.54 -20.85
N GLU A 3 -0.17 12.75 -22.11
CA GLU A 3 0.17 13.97 -22.87
C GLU A 3 -0.31 15.24 -22.15
N CYS A 4 -1.57 15.27 -21.74
CA CYS A 4 -2.12 16.38 -20.95
C CYS A 4 -1.34 16.62 -19.64
N VAL A 5 -1.00 15.56 -18.90
CA VAL A 5 -0.19 15.68 -17.67
C VAL A 5 1.21 16.25 -17.97
N TRP A 6 1.82 15.82 -19.07
CA TRP A 6 3.11 16.34 -19.53
C TRP A 6 3.03 17.83 -19.87
N GLU A 7 2.04 18.21 -20.68
CA GLU A 7 1.83 19.60 -21.11
C GLU A 7 1.57 20.55 -19.93
N LEU A 8 0.93 20.05 -18.87
CA LEU A 8 0.72 20.81 -17.64
C LEU A 8 2.01 21.06 -16.83
N GLY A 9 3.12 20.40 -17.17
CA GLY A 9 4.41 20.61 -16.50
C GLY A 9 4.41 20.23 -15.02
N VAL A 10 3.59 19.25 -14.61
CA VAL A 10 3.48 18.86 -13.20
C VAL A 10 4.73 18.11 -12.73
N GLU A 11 5.07 18.26 -11.45
CA GLU A 11 6.13 17.46 -10.84
C GLU A 11 5.71 16.00 -10.60
N ARG A 12 4.41 15.76 -10.44
CA ARG A 12 3.88 14.46 -10.03
C ARG A 12 2.45 14.21 -10.49
N TRP A 13 2.21 12.99 -10.94
CA TRP A 13 0.88 12.42 -11.13
C TRP A 13 0.62 11.30 -10.11
N SER A 14 -0.44 11.43 -9.33
CA SER A 14 -0.81 10.43 -8.31
C SER A 14 -2.13 9.76 -8.69
N LEU A 15 -2.10 8.44 -8.87
CA LEU A 15 -3.28 7.64 -9.18
C LEU A 15 -3.85 7.03 -7.89
N PHE A 16 -5.12 7.26 -7.64
CA PHE A 16 -5.80 6.78 -6.45
C PHE A 16 -6.60 5.50 -6.76
N PHE A 17 -6.29 4.40 -6.08
CA PHE A 17 -7.00 3.13 -6.24
C PHE A 17 -8.17 3.04 -5.26
N PHE A 18 -9.38 3.09 -5.81
CA PHE A 18 -10.63 3.27 -5.09
C PHE A 18 -10.85 2.27 -3.94
N VAL A 19 -10.90 2.71 -2.67
CA VAL A 19 -11.26 1.87 -1.50
C VAL A 19 -12.77 2.02 -1.20
N PRO A 20 -13.56 0.93 -1.11
CA PRO A 20 -15.01 0.99 -0.96
C PRO A 20 -15.47 1.31 0.48
N VAL A 21 -15.06 2.48 1.00
CA VAL A 21 -15.44 2.98 2.34
C VAL A 21 -16.18 4.32 2.25
N GLY A 22 -16.84 4.69 3.36
CA GLY A 22 -17.57 5.96 3.47
C GLY A 22 -18.64 6.13 2.38
N ARG A 23 -18.60 7.27 1.68
CA ARG A 23 -19.55 7.62 0.61
C ARG A 23 -19.35 6.80 -0.68
N GLY A 24 -18.23 6.10 -0.81
CA GLY A 24 -17.92 5.30 -2.00
C GLY A 24 -18.51 3.89 -1.99
N ARG A 25 -19.12 3.43 -0.90
CA ARG A 25 -19.52 2.01 -0.72
C ARG A 25 -20.35 1.39 -1.85
N LEU A 26 -21.06 2.20 -2.63
CA LEU A 26 -21.91 1.74 -3.75
C LEU A 26 -21.20 1.75 -5.12
N LEU A 27 -19.95 2.22 -5.18
CA LEU A 27 -19.17 2.26 -6.41
C LEU A 27 -18.40 0.95 -6.61
N SER A 28 -18.34 0.50 -7.85
CA SER A 28 -17.57 -0.69 -8.22
C SER A 28 -16.07 -0.35 -8.34
N PRO A 29 -15.17 -1.07 -7.65
CA PRO A 29 -13.74 -0.99 -7.93
C PRO A 29 -13.41 -1.66 -9.27
N LEU A 30 -12.19 -1.43 -9.75
CA LEU A 30 -11.59 -2.29 -10.77
C LEU A 30 -11.60 -3.75 -10.28
N THR A 31 -11.72 -4.68 -11.22
CA THR A 31 -11.41 -6.08 -10.95
C THR A 31 -9.93 -6.26 -10.63
N PRO A 32 -9.53 -7.35 -9.96
CA PRO A 32 -8.12 -7.62 -9.69
C PRO A 32 -7.24 -7.62 -10.95
N ASP A 33 -7.73 -8.20 -12.05
CA ASP A 33 -6.97 -8.28 -13.30
C ASP A 33 -6.83 -6.92 -13.99
N GLU A 34 -7.88 -6.10 -13.98
CA GLU A 34 -7.81 -4.71 -14.47
C GLU A 34 -6.84 -3.88 -13.64
N ALA A 35 -6.84 -4.04 -12.31
CA ALA A 35 -5.91 -3.34 -11.44
C ALA A 35 -4.46 -3.75 -11.72
N GLU A 36 -4.19 -5.04 -11.93
CA GLU A 36 -2.86 -5.54 -12.32
C GLU A 36 -2.41 -4.99 -13.67
N ALA A 37 -3.32 -4.94 -14.65
CA ALA A 37 -3.04 -4.40 -15.97
C ALA A 37 -2.66 -2.91 -15.90
N VAL A 38 -3.45 -2.11 -15.16
CA VAL A 38 -3.16 -0.68 -14.94
C VAL A 38 -1.80 -0.50 -14.25
N LEU A 39 -1.52 -1.25 -13.19
CA LEU A 39 -0.25 -1.12 -12.46
C LEU A 39 0.96 -1.58 -13.30
N THR A 40 0.79 -2.59 -14.15
CA THR A 40 1.83 -3.04 -15.07
C THR A 40 2.14 -1.96 -16.09
N TRP A 41 1.11 -1.38 -16.68
CA TRP A 41 1.23 -0.22 -17.57
C TRP A 41 1.89 0.98 -16.88
N LEU A 42 1.52 1.30 -15.64
CA LEU A 42 2.17 2.38 -14.87
C LEU A 42 3.67 2.13 -14.68
N ALA A 43 4.07 0.88 -14.43
CA ALA A 43 5.47 0.50 -14.29
C ALA A 43 6.26 0.65 -15.61
N GLU A 44 5.58 0.54 -16.75
CA GLU A 44 6.15 0.77 -18.09
C GLU A 44 6.35 2.25 -18.39
N VAL A 45 5.32 3.06 -18.14
CA VAL A 45 5.35 4.48 -18.52
C VAL A 45 6.15 5.34 -17.55
N THR A 46 6.37 4.90 -16.30
CA THR A 46 7.18 5.63 -15.31
C THR A 46 8.62 5.89 -15.81
N GLU A 47 9.16 5.04 -16.68
CA GLU A 47 10.50 5.20 -17.26
C GLU A 47 10.52 6.12 -18.50
N GLN A 48 9.34 6.54 -18.99
CA GLN A 48 9.17 7.27 -20.25
C GLN A 48 8.75 8.73 -20.05
N VAL A 49 8.49 9.15 -18.80
CA VAL A 49 7.96 10.48 -18.48
C VAL A 49 8.90 11.25 -17.54
N PRO A 50 8.94 12.59 -17.64
CA PRO A 50 9.85 13.43 -16.83
C PRO A 50 9.33 13.70 -15.41
N PHE A 51 8.10 13.29 -15.09
CA PHE A 51 7.44 13.54 -13.81
C PHE A 51 7.28 12.27 -12.98
N ALA A 52 7.14 12.43 -11.66
CA ALA A 52 6.97 11.29 -10.77
C ALA A 52 5.55 10.68 -10.90
N ILE A 53 5.46 9.37 -11.08
CA ILE A 53 4.20 8.64 -10.95
C ILE A 53 4.13 7.98 -9.58
N LYS A 54 3.02 8.17 -8.85
CA LYS A 54 2.74 7.50 -7.58
C LYS A 54 1.37 6.87 -7.56
N THR A 55 1.22 5.86 -6.72
CA THR A 55 -0.08 5.26 -6.41
C THR A 55 -0.45 5.53 -4.96
N THR A 56 -1.74 5.75 -4.74
CA THR A 56 -2.37 5.80 -3.42
C THR A 56 -3.33 4.62 -3.32
N GLU A 57 -3.36 3.93 -2.16
CA GLU A 57 -4.19 2.72 -1.95
C GLU A 57 -3.92 1.54 -2.90
N ALA A 58 -2.76 1.53 -3.56
CA ALA A 58 -2.23 0.37 -4.32
C ALA A 58 -0.78 0.05 -3.92
N PRO A 59 -0.55 -0.41 -2.68
CA PRO A 59 0.79 -0.80 -2.23
C PRO A 59 1.38 -1.97 -3.03
N PHE A 60 0.53 -2.80 -3.67
CA PHE A 60 0.98 -3.87 -4.55
C PHE A 60 1.61 -3.40 -5.87
N TYR A 61 1.55 -2.11 -6.18
CA TYR A 61 2.39 -1.52 -7.24
C TYR A 61 3.88 -1.78 -6.99
N ARG A 62 4.32 -1.78 -5.73
CA ARG A 62 5.72 -2.08 -5.37
C ARG A 62 6.12 -3.51 -5.76
N ARG A 63 5.20 -4.47 -5.63
CA ARG A 63 5.42 -5.84 -6.13
C ARG A 63 5.57 -5.83 -7.65
N VAL A 64 4.65 -5.17 -8.37
CA VAL A 64 4.69 -5.10 -9.84
C VAL A 64 6.01 -4.52 -10.34
N VAL A 65 6.47 -3.42 -9.75
CA VAL A 65 7.78 -2.79 -10.07
C VAL A 65 8.94 -3.73 -9.75
N ALA A 66 8.91 -4.40 -8.58
CA ALA A 66 9.96 -5.35 -8.21
C ALA A 66 10.05 -6.55 -9.17
N GLN A 67 8.91 -7.12 -9.55
CA GLN A 67 8.85 -8.22 -10.52
C GLN A 67 9.32 -7.78 -11.91
N ARG A 68 8.95 -6.57 -12.36
CA ARG A 68 9.43 -6.01 -13.64
C ARG A 68 10.95 -5.86 -13.64
N ARG A 69 11.53 -5.26 -12.60
CA ARG A 69 12.98 -5.08 -12.48
C ARG A 69 13.73 -6.41 -12.48
N ALA A 70 13.21 -7.41 -11.76
CA ALA A 70 13.77 -8.75 -11.76
C ALA A 70 13.76 -9.38 -13.16
N ARG A 71 12.66 -9.24 -13.93
CA ARG A 71 12.58 -9.71 -15.33
C ARG A 71 13.56 -9.01 -16.26
N LEU A 72 13.87 -7.74 -16.00
CA LEU A 72 14.83 -6.96 -16.78
C LEU A 72 16.29 -7.19 -16.34
N GLY A 73 16.55 -8.09 -15.39
CA GLY A 73 17.90 -8.34 -14.87
C GLY A 73 18.50 -7.14 -14.12
N VAL A 74 17.68 -6.15 -13.76
CA VAL A 74 18.14 -4.97 -13.01
C VAL A 74 18.30 -5.38 -11.56
N SER A 75 19.55 -5.48 -11.11
CA SER A 75 19.88 -5.73 -9.70
C SER A 75 19.10 -4.77 -8.81
N SER A 76 18.43 -5.31 -7.80
CA SER A 76 17.76 -4.53 -6.79
C SER A 76 18.80 -3.74 -6.00
N SER A 77 19.12 -2.52 -6.43
CA SER A 77 19.61 -1.51 -5.49
C SER A 77 18.59 -1.47 -4.35
N PRO A 78 19.02 -1.54 -3.06
CA PRO A 78 18.09 -1.58 -1.94
C PRO A 78 17.08 -0.47 -2.14
N ILE A 79 15.79 -0.84 -2.24
CA ILE A 79 14.71 0.13 -2.40
C ILE A 79 14.78 1.01 -1.16
N SER A 80 15.46 2.14 -1.30
CA SER A 80 15.90 2.90 -0.13
C SER A 80 14.71 3.36 0.69
N VAL A 81 14.90 3.48 2.00
CA VAL A 81 13.95 4.06 2.95
C VAL A 81 13.38 5.40 2.46
N ARG A 82 14.16 6.14 1.63
CA ARG A 82 13.74 7.38 0.96
C ARG A 82 12.55 7.23 0.00
N ARG A 83 12.18 6.02 -0.46
CA ARG A 83 10.98 5.77 -1.29
C ARG A 83 9.74 5.35 -0.49
N GLY A 84 9.73 5.49 0.84
CA GLY A 84 8.59 5.06 1.65
C GLY A 84 8.45 3.54 1.66
N TYR A 85 9.56 2.83 1.86
CA TYR A 85 9.62 1.37 1.92
C TYR A 85 8.59 0.84 2.93
N GLY A 86 7.68 0.00 2.45
CA GLY A 86 6.65 -0.62 3.29
C GLY A 86 5.54 0.31 3.77
N VAL A 87 5.54 1.61 3.45
CA VAL A 87 4.50 2.55 3.92
C VAL A 87 3.12 2.07 3.44
N ARG A 88 2.22 1.86 4.39
CA ARG A 88 0.84 1.36 4.20
C ARG A 88 0.02 1.72 5.44
N ASP A 89 -1.27 1.42 5.46
CA ASP A 89 -2.13 1.76 6.61
C ASP A 89 -1.51 1.31 7.95
N GLY A 90 -1.29 2.25 8.86
CA GLY A 90 -0.65 1.98 10.15
C GLY A 90 0.87 1.74 10.14
N ASN A 91 1.53 1.76 8.98
CA ASN A 91 2.98 1.63 8.86
C ASN A 91 3.57 2.83 8.12
N GLY A 92 4.28 3.69 8.85
CA GLY A 92 4.88 4.93 8.32
C GLY A 92 3.88 6.07 8.10
N ILE A 93 2.61 5.89 8.47
CA ILE A 93 1.53 6.86 8.35
C ILE A 93 0.52 6.69 9.48
N LEU A 94 -0.12 7.80 9.86
CA LEU A 94 -1.36 7.88 10.62
C LEU A 94 -2.21 9.01 10.04
N PHE A 95 -3.49 9.03 10.36
CA PHE A 95 -4.41 10.10 9.98
C PHE A 95 -5.06 10.71 11.22
N ILE A 96 -5.20 12.04 11.24
CA ILE A 96 -5.90 12.77 12.29
C ILE A 96 -7.10 13.46 11.63
N SER A 97 -8.31 13.16 12.09
CA SER A 97 -9.51 13.81 11.59
C SER A 97 -9.58 15.28 12.03
N HIS A 98 -10.48 16.05 11.44
CA HIS A 98 -10.75 17.43 11.85
C HIS A 98 -11.23 17.56 13.31
N THR A 99 -11.78 16.50 13.91
CA THR A 99 -12.19 16.42 15.33
C THR A 99 -11.07 15.94 16.25
N GLY A 100 -9.90 15.59 15.70
CA GLY A 100 -8.73 15.11 16.43
C GLY A 100 -8.66 13.60 16.62
N GLU A 101 -9.61 12.83 16.11
CA GLU A 101 -9.57 11.36 16.18
C GLU A 101 -8.39 10.82 15.34
N VAL A 102 -7.64 9.88 15.92
CA VAL A 102 -6.46 9.27 15.31
C VAL A 102 -6.82 7.92 14.70
N TYR A 103 -6.45 7.71 13.45
CA TYR A 103 -6.65 6.48 12.68
C TYR A 103 -5.33 5.98 12.08
N PRO A 104 -5.20 4.69 11.76
CA PRO A 104 -4.01 4.19 11.06
C PRO A 104 -3.86 4.72 9.63
N ALA A 105 -4.97 5.11 8.99
CA ALA A 105 -5.01 5.76 7.69
C ALA A 105 -6.36 6.46 7.47
N GLY A 106 -6.44 7.35 6.47
CA GLY A 106 -7.68 8.07 6.14
C GLY A 106 -8.82 7.17 5.63
N PHE A 107 -8.50 5.97 5.13
CA PHE A 107 -9.47 5.00 4.62
C PHE A 107 -9.66 3.77 5.52
N LEU A 108 -8.97 3.71 6.66
CA LEU A 108 -9.10 2.62 7.63
C LEU A 108 -9.82 3.15 8.89
N PRO A 109 -11.16 3.02 8.98
CA PRO A 109 -11.99 3.66 10.01
C PRO A 109 -11.93 2.93 11.37
N LEU A 110 -10.72 2.77 11.90
CA LEU A 110 -10.43 2.19 13.21
C LEU A 110 -9.81 3.27 14.11
N PRO A 111 -10.62 4.06 14.85
CA PRO A 111 -10.08 5.09 15.72
C PRO A 111 -9.31 4.46 16.88
N VAL A 112 -8.16 5.04 17.23
CA VAL A 112 -7.28 4.53 18.31
C VAL A 112 -7.08 5.52 19.46
N GLY A 113 -7.67 6.72 19.36
CA GLY A 113 -7.55 7.78 20.36
C GLY A 113 -7.85 9.16 19.76
N ASN A 114 -7.62 10.21 20.53
CA ASN A 114 -7.81 11.60 20.08
C ASN A 114 -6.64 12.48 20.52
N VAL A 115 -6.06 13.26 19.60
CA VAL A 115 -4.88 14.11 19.87
C VAL A 115 -5.13 15.23 20.89
N ARG A 116 -6.39 15.53 21.19
CA ARG A 116 -6.78 16.52 22.21
C ARG A 116 -6.59 15.97 23.63
N THR A 117 -6.55 14.65 23.78
CA THR A 117 -6.50 13.95 25.08
C THR A 117 -5.38 12.91 25.18
N ASN A 118 -4.74 12.55 24.06
CA ASN A 118 -3.72 11.50 23.99
C ASN A 118 -2.46 12.02 23.28
N ASP A 119 -1.29 11.53 23.69
CA ASP A 119 -0.04 11.73 22.95
C ASP A 119 -0.06 10.91 21.65
N VAL A 120 -0.11 11.61 20.52
CA VAL A 120 -0.15 11.01 19.18
C VAL A 120 1.09 10.16 18.87
N VAL A 121 2.27 10.54 19.39
CA VAL A 121 3.50 9.78 19.20
C VAL A 121 3.43 8.48 19.98
N HIS A 122 2.94 8.53 21.21
CA HIS A 122 2.71 7.32 22.02
C HIS A 122 1.67 6.40 21.36
N LEU A 123 0.54 6.93 20.90
CA LEU A 123 -0.46 6.15 20.16
C LEU A 123 0.17 5.44 18.96
N TYR A 124 0.89 6.17 18.10
CA TYR A 124 1.51 5.57 16.92
C TYR A 124 2.58 4.53 17.25
N ARG A 125 3.38 4.74 18.31
CA ARG A 125 4.47 3.83 18.66
C ARG A 125 3.98 2.59 19.40
N SER A 126 3.00 2.73 20.27
CA SER A 126 2.68 1.72 21.30
C SER A 126 1.27 1.14 21.22
N HIS A 127 0.33 1.75 20.48
CA HIS A 127 -1.03 1.19 20.40
C HIS A 127 -1.00 -0.20 19.72
N PRO A 128 -1.68 -1.22 20.27
CA PRO A 128 -1.64 -2.60 19.76
C PRO A 128 -1.94 -2.72 18.27
N LEU A 129 -2.95 -1.98 17.78
CA LEU A 129 -3.29 -1.96 16.35
C LEU A 129 -2.14 -1.46 15.46
N PHE A 130 -1.44 -0.38 15.85
CA PHE A 130 -0.30 0.13 15.07
C PHE A 130 0.88 -0.84 15.09
N ILE A 131 1.14 -1.50 16.22
CA ILE A 131 2.16 -2.55 16.32
C ILE A 131 1.83 -3.69 15.35
N ALA A 132 0.62 -4.23 15.40
CA ALA A 132 0.19 -5.33 14.55
C ALA A 132 0.20 -4.96 13.05
N LEU A 133 -0.26 -3.75 12.67
CA LEU A 133 -0.25 -3.30 11.27
C LEU A 133 1.15 -3.14 10.65
N ARG A 134 2.16 -2.92 11.49
CA ARG A 134 3.57 -2.85 11.06
C ARG A 134 4.21 -4.21 10.86
N ASP A 135 3.62 -5.26 11.41
CA ASP A 135 4.10 -6.63 11.33
C ASP A 135 3.30 -7.44 10.28
N PRO A 136 3.82 -7.58 9.04
CA PRO A 136 3.11 -8.31 8.01
C PRO A 136 3.08 -9.82 8.22
N ASP A 137 3.85 -10.37 9.17
CA ASP A 137 3.75 -11.80 9.52
C ASP A 137 2.45 -12.09 10.31
N GLN A 138 1.77 -11.07 10.82
CA GLN A 138 0.42 -11.19 11.43
C GLN A 138 -0.72 -11.18 10.41
N PHE A 139 -0.43 -10.93 9.13
CA PHE A 139 -1.49 -10.86 8.12
C PHE A 139 -1.97 -12.26 7.72
N SER A 140 -3.26 -12.39 7.46
CA SER A 140 -3.87 -13.62 6.99
C SER A 140 -3.72 -13.80 5.47
N GLY A 141 -3.92 -15.03 5.02
CA GLY A 141 -4.03 -15.38 3.59
C GLY A 141 -2.76 -15.13 2.78
N LYS A 142 -2.93 -14.66 1.54
CA LYS A 142 -1.81 -14.42 0.60
C LYS A 142 -0.88 -13.31 1.08
N CYS A 143 -1.41 -12.26 1.72
CA CYS A 143 -0.60 -11.13 2.16
C CYS A 143 0.43 -11.53 3.23
N GLY A 144 0.09 -12.39 4.19
CA GLY A 144 1.01 -12.84 5.23
C GLY A 144 2.10 -13.82 4.79
N ARG A 145 1.87 -14.57 3.71
CA ARG A 145 2.86 -15.55 3.19
C ARG A 145 3.64 -15.05 1.97
N CYS A 146 3.29 -13.88 1.43
CA CYS A 146 3.92 -13.34 0.23
C CYS A 146 5.37 -12.93 0.48
N ALA A 147 6.27 -13.21 -0.48
CA ALA A 147 7.66 -12.74 -0.42
C ALA A 147 7.77 -11.20 -0.42
N PHE A 148 6.75 -10.52 -0.97
CA PHE A 148 6.68 -9.06 -1.02
C PHE A 148 5.99 -8.42 0.19
N ARG A 149 5.62 -9.18 1.23
CA ARG A 149 4.77 -8.68 2.33
C ARG A 149 5.34 -7.49 3.10
N PHE A 150 6.67 -7.40 3.24
CA PHE A 150 7.31 -6.27 3.91
C PHE A 150 7.28 -4.98 3.07
N VAL A 151 7.44 -5.09 1.75
CA VAL A 151 7.41 -3.94 0.82
C VAL A 151 6.00 -3.52 0.44
N CYS A 152 5.11 -4.48 0.26
CA CYS A 152 3.75 -4.30 -0.22
C CYS A 152 2.75 -4.41 0.93
N GLY A 153 2.57 -5.61 1.49
CA GLY A 153 1.61 -5.90 2.55
C GLY A 153 0.13 -5.84 2.12
N GLY A 154 -0.20 -5.21 0.99
CA GLY A 154 -1.59 -4.97 0.56
C GLY A 154 -2.22 -3.77 1.28
N SER A 155 -3.30 -3.21 0.74
CA SER A 155 -4.12 -2.20 1.42
C SER A 155 -4.84 -2.89 2.59
N ARG A 156 -4.68 -2.35 3.80
CA ARG A 156 -5.36 -2.82 5.01
C ARG A 156 -6.73 -2.16 5.11
N ALA A 157 -6.84 -0.91 4.63
CA ALA A 157 -8.13 -0.23 4.44
C ALA A 157 -9.07 -1.05 3.54
N ARG A 158 -8.56 -1.61 2.44
CA ARG A 158 -9.35 -2.45 1.53
C ARG A 158 -9.68 -3.82 2.12
N ALA A 159 -8.74 -4.44 2.83
CA ALA A 159 -9.00 -5.68 3.56
C ALA A 159 -10.16 -5.49 4.56
N TRP A 160 -10.09 -4.42 5.36
CA TRP A 160 -11.15 -4.02 6.29
C TRP A 160 -12.49 -3.78 5.57
N ALA A 161 -12.48 -3.03 4.47
CA ALA A 161 -13.70 -2.72 3.73
C ALA A 161 -14.41 -3.97 3.18
N ALA A 162 -13.65 -5.00 2.81
CA ALA A 162 -14.18 -6.24 2.25
C ALA A 162 -14.58 -7.28 3.29
N THR A 163 -13.89 -7.32 4.43
CA THR A 163 -14.00 -8.45 5.39
C THR A 163 -14.37 -8.02 6.81
N GLY A 164 -14.23 -6.75 7.15
CA GLY A 164 -14.28 -6.30 8.55
C GLY A 164 -13.04 -6.69 9.36
N ASP A 165 -11.93 -7.06 8.73
CA ASP A 165 -10.65 -7.35 9.38
C ASP A 165 -9.49 -6.69 8.58
N PRO A 166 -8.67 -5.80 9.19
CA PRO A 166 -7.58 -5.14 8.45
C PRO A 166 -6.37 -6.06 8.20
N PHE A 167 -6.30 -7.21 8.89
CA PHE A 167 -5.21 -8.18 8.77
C PHE A 167 -5.44 -9.19 7.65
N GLU A 168 -6.65 -9.22 7.08
CA GLU A 168 -6.95 -10.02 5.90
C GLU A 168 -6.19 -9.59 4.64
N SER A 169 -6.29 -10.44 3.62
CA SER A 169 -5.63 -10.18 2.34
C SER A 169 -6.31 -9.05 1.57
N ASP A 170 -5.51 -8.23 0.90
CA ASP A 170 -6.02 -7.22 -0.04
C ASP A 170 -6.72 -7.94 -1.23
N PRO A 171 -8.05 -7.77 -1.40
CA PRO A 171 -8.79 -8.49 -2.44
C PRO A 171 -8.47 -8.01 -3.85
N LEU A 172 -7.93 -6.80 -4.03
CA LEU A 172 -7.67 -6.21 -5.35
C LEU A 172 -6.39 -6.75 -6.01
N CYS A 173 -5.48 -7.34 -5.24
CA CYS A 173 -4.25 -7.91 -5.80
C CYS A 173 -4.52 -9.32 -6.35
N PRO A 174 -4.43 -9.61 -7.66
CA PRO A 174 -4.70 -10.97 -8.17
C PRO A 174 -3.55 -11.96 -7.88
N TYR A 175 -2.37 -11.45 -7.52
CA TYR A 175 -1.17 -12.26 -7.33
C TYR A 175 -1.32 -13.34 -6.26
N GLN A 176 -1.07 -14.58 -6.65
CA GLN A 176 -0.99 -15.73 -5.75
C GLN A 176 0.49 -16.05 -5.48
N PRO A 177 0.98 -15.88 -4.23
CA PRO A 177 2.33 -16.30 -3.88
C PRO A 177 2.42 -17.83 -3.94
N GLY A 178 3.58 -18.34 -4.36
CA GLY A 178 3.90 -19.77 -4.24
C GLY A 178 3.89 -20.24 -2.77
N ALA A 179 4.05 -21.55 -2.57
CA ALA A 179 4.23 -22.10 -1.23
C ALA A 179 5.40 -21.41 -0.52
N ARG A 180 5.24 -21.10 0.78
CA ARG A 180 6.27 -20.42 1.58
C ARG A 180 7.51 -21.32 1.65
N THR A 181 8.51 -21.06 0.82
CA THR A 181 9.85 -21.62 1.04
C THR A 181 10.42 -20.90 2.25
N ARG A 182 10.97 -21.66 3.21
CA ARG A 182 11.48 -21.14 4.49
C ARG A 182 12.70 -20.22 4.34
N GLU A 183 13.16 -19.91 3.12
CA GLU A 183 14.48 -19.33 2.86
C GLU A 183 14.51 -17.97 2.15
N ALA A 184 13.37 -17.36 1.82
CA ALA A 184 13.41 -16.01 1.22
C ALA A 184 13.51 -14.92 2.30
N THR A 185 14.60 -14.91 3.05
CA THR A 185 15.09 -13.69 3.70
C THR A 185 15.51 -12.76 2.57
N VAL A 186 14.66 -11.79 2.22
CA VAL A 186 15.11 -10.67 1.40
C VAL A 186 16.11 -9.92 2.28
N PHE A 187 17.40 -10.11 2.00
CA PHE A 187 18.50 -9.43 2.66
C PHE A 187 18.21 -7.93 2.69
N VAL A 188 18.08 -7.40 3.91
CA VAL A 188 18.16 -5.98 4.21
C VAL A 188 19.47 -5.82 4.94
N ASP A 189 20.55 -5.68 4.17
CA ASP A 189 21.77 -5.04 4.65
C ASP A 189 21.68 -3.54 4.33
#